data_AF-A0A2V5MGY4-F1
#
_entry.id   AF-A0A2V5MGY4-F1
#
_cell.length_a   1.000
_cell.length_b   1.000
_cell.length_c   1.000
_cell.angle_alpha   90.00
_cell.angle_beta   90.00
_cell.angle_gamma   90.00
#
_symmetry.space_group_name_H-M   'P 1'
#
loop_
_entity.id
_entity.type
_entity.pdbx_description
1 polymer ?
#
loop_
_entity_poly.entity_id
_entity_poly.type
_entity_poly.pdbx_seq_one_letter_code
_entity_poly.pdbx_strand_id
1 'polypeptide(L)'
;MERISVEPRPDWRKKVEELGFVFHSVGAAYWEETACYRFTAPQIDALEAATNTLQDLCLQAARRIIGENLFDRLKIPPAFWPLIKTSWEREDMSIYGRFDLWYDGGNPPKLYEY
;
A
#
# COMPACT_ATOMS: atom_id res chain seq x y z
N MET A 1 -4.97 -10.66 13.60
CA MET A 1 -3.63 -10.92 13.07
C MET A 1 -2.87 -11.66 14.15
N GLU A 2 -2.35 -12.82 13.84
CA GLU A 2 -1.55 -13.63 14.77
C GLU A 2 -0.25 -14.01 14.10
N ARG A 3 0.88 -13.74 14.76
CA ARG A 3 2.19 -14.17 14.29
C ARG A 3 2.44 -15.59 14.77
N ILE A 4 2.69 -16.49 13.83
CA ILE A 4 2.95 -17.91 14.08
C ILE A 4 4.40 -18.17 13.73
N SER A 5 5.19 -18.66 14.68
CA SER A 5 6.54 -19.15 14.41
C SER A 5 6.49 -20.45 13.60
N VAL A 6 7.30 -20.55 12.56
CA VAL A 6 7.39 -21.73 11.70
C VAL A 6 8.86 -22.06 11.43
N GLU A 7 9.14 -23.33 11.16
CA GLU A 7 10.47 -23.73 10.71
C GLU A 7 10.68 -23.26 9.26
N PRO A 8 11.82 -22.62 8.94
CA PRO A 8 12.14 -22.21 7.59
C PRO A 8 12.05 -23.38 6.61
N ARG A 9 11.46 -23.14 5.43
CA ARG A 9 11.32 -24.20 4.43
C ARG A 9 12.70 -24.70 3.99
N PRO A 10 12.90 -26.03 3.84
CA PRO A 10 14.13 -26.55 3.24
C PRO A 10 14.34 -25.96 1.85
N ASP A 11 15.58 -25.55 1.56
CA ASP A 11 16.00 -24.96 0.28
C ASP A 11 15.16 -23.74 -0.16
N TRP A 12 14.59 -22.97 0.78
CA TRP A 12 13.70 -21.85 0.46
C TRP A 12 14.33 -20.84 -0.50
N ARG A 13 15.64 -20.57 -0.38
CA ARG A 13 16.37 -19.63 -1.26
C ARG A 13 16.29 -20.07 -2.71
N LYS A 14 16.63 -21.34 -2.98
CA LYS A 14 16.54 -21.93 -4.32
C LYS A 14 15.10 -21.85 -4.84
N LYS A 15 14.11 -22.17 -4.01
CA LYS A 15 12.69 -22.12 -4.39
C LYS A 15 12.23 -20.71 -4.77
N VAL A 16 12.62 -19.68 -4.02
CA VAL A 16 12.24 -18.29 -4.34
C VAL A 16 13.00 -17.76 -5.56
N GLU A 17 14.24 -18.17 -5.75
CA GLU A 17 15.04 -17.85 -6.96
C GLU A 17 14.42 -18.47 -8.22
N GLU A 18 13.97 -19.74 -8.15
CA GLU A 18 13.24 -20.41 -9.24
C GLU A 18 11.93 -19.70 -9.62
N LEU A 19 11.32 -18.97 -8.68
CA LEU A 19 10.12 -18.15 -8.91
C LEU A 19 10.44 -16.72 -9.38
N GLY A 20 11.73 -16.38 -9.58
CA GLY A 20 12.18 -15.06 -9.99
C GLY A 20 12.27 -14.03 -8.86
N PHE A 21 12.07 -14.43 -7.60
CA PHE A 21 12.23 -13.55 -6.45
C PHE A 21 13.70 -13.49 -6.01
N VAL A 22 14.50 -12.72 -6.75
CA VAL A 22 15.95 -12.62 -6.56
C VAL A 22 16.38 -11.70 -5.40
N PHE A 23 15.48 -10.83 -4.93
CA PHE A 23 15.75 -9.91 -3.82
C PHE A 23 15.28 -10.50 -2.49
N HIS A 24 15.89 -11.61 -2.09
CA HIS A 24 15.49 -12.35 -0.89
C HIS A 24 16.52 -12.29 0.26
N SER A 25 17.78 -11.98 -0.08
CA SER A 25 18.90 -11.85 0.86
C SER A 25 19.75 -10.62 0.50
N VAL A 26 19.93 -9.68 1.43
CA VAL A 26 20.77 -8.49 1.25
C VAL A 26 21.64 -8.33 2.50
N GLY A 27 22.82 -8.95 2.48
CA GLY A 27 23.69 -9.07 3.67
C GLY A 27 23.16 -10.06 4.71
N ALA A 28 21.89 -9.92 5.11
CA ALA A 28 21.11 -10.85 5.92
C ALA A 28 19.84 -11.28 5.16
N ALA A 29 19.05 -12.21 5.73
CA ALA A 29 17.75 -12.57 5.18
C ALA A 29 16.84 -11.33 5.16
N TYR A 30 16.46 -10.88 3.96
CA TYR A 30 15.44 -9.84 3.79
C TYR A 30 14.05 -10.46 3.86
N TRP A 31 13.92 -11.65 3.29
CA TRP A 31 12.72 -12.47 3.39
C TRP A 31 12.72 -13.28 4.71
N GLU A 32 11.65 -13.12 5.50
CA GLU A 32 11.46 -13.82 6.77
C GLU A 32 10.79 -15.17 6.57
N GLU A 33 11.47 -16.26 6.95
CA GLU A 33 10.96 -17.64 6.86
C GLU A 33 10.66 -18.25 8.23
N THR A 34 11.00 -17.59 9.33
CA THR A 34 10.78 -18.12 10.69
C THR A 34 9.38 -17.83 11.24
N ALA A 35 8.58 -17.06 10.51
CA ALA A 35 7.22 -16.76 10.91
C ALA A 35 6.31 -16.51 9.71
N CYS A 36 5.03 -16.76 9.92
CA CYS A 36 3.96 -16.30 9.06
C CYS A 36 2.88 -15.60 9.90
N TYR A 37 2.01 -14.85 9.23
CA TYR A 37 0.89 -14.18 9.87
C TYR A 37 -0.42 -14.82 9.44
N ARG A 38 -1.25 -15.16 10.43
CA ARG A 38 -2.61 -15.65 10.22
C ARG A 38 -3.60 -14.52 10.44
N PHE A 39 -4.53 -14.39 9.51
CA PHE A 39 -5.66 -13.48 9.60
C PHE A 39 -6.94 -14.29 9.62
N THR A 40 -7.95 -13.82 10.36
CA THR A 40 -9.31 -14.32 10.21
C THR A 40 -9.98 -13.63 9.03
N ALA A 41 -10.98 -14.24 8.42
CA ALA A 41 -11.73 -13.61 7.32
C ALA A 41 -12.29 -12.22 7.71
N PRO A 42 -12.90 -12.02 8.90
CA PRO A 42 -13.36 -10.69 9.32
C PRO A 42 -12.24 -9.63 9.42
N GLN A 43 -11.00 -10.03 9.70
CA GLN A 43 -9.87 -9.09 9.73
C GLN A 43 -9.45 -8.66 8.33
N ILE A 44 -9.52 -9.57 7.35
CA ILE A 44 -9.30 -9.25 5.94
C ILE A 44 -10.41 -8.34 5.42
N ASP A 45 -11.67 -8.66 5.69
CA ASP A 45 -12.82 -7.83 5.29
C ASP A 45 -12.72 -6.41 5.85
N ALA A 46 -12.27 -6.28 7.11
CA ALA A 46 -12.06 -4.98 7.74
C ALA A 46 -10.93 -4.17 7.09
N LEU A 47 -9.83 -4.82 6.69
CA LEU A 47 -8.74 -4.16 5.96
C LEU A 47 -9.19 -3.73 4.57
N GLU A 48 -9.92 -4.57 3.85
CA GLU A 48 -10.48 -4.26 2.53
C GLU A 48 -11.41 -3.04 2.60
N ALA A 49 -12.39 -3.07 3.51
CA ALA A 49 -13.31 -1.96 3.72
C ALA A 49 -12.58 -0.65 4.09
N ALA A 50 -11.55 -0.74 4.94
CA ALA A 50 -10.73 0.42 5.28
C ALA A 50 -9.97 0.97 4.05
N THR A 51 -9.35 0.12 3.24
CA THR A 51 -8.63 0.56 2.03
C THR A 51 -9.55 1.19 0.99
N ASN A 52 -10.76 0.65 0.79
CA ASN A 52 -11.77 1.27 -0.07
C ASN A 52 -12.18 2.66 0.43
N THR A 53 -12.38 2.79 1.75
CA THR A 53 -12.70 4.08 2.39
C THR A 53 -11.56 5.07 2.23
N LEU A 54 -10.31 4.64 2.44
CA LEU A 54 -9.14 5.49 2.29
C LEU A 54 -8.94 5.96 0.84
N GLN A 55 -9.15 5.08 -0.14
CA GLN A 55 -9.08 5.45 -1.55
C GLN A 55 -10.11 6.53 -1.91
N ASP A 56 -11.36 6.39 -1.45
CA ASP A 56 -12.39 7.41 -1.66
C ASP A 56 -11.99 8.75 -1.01
N LEU A 57 -11.47 8.72 0.22
CA LEU A 57 -10.96 9.92 0.89
C LEU A 57 -9.80 10.58 0.13
N CYS A 58 -8.90 9.79 -0.47
CA CYS A 58 -7.81 10.30 -1.30
C CYS A 58 -8.33 10.98 -2.57
N LEU A 59 -9.35 10.41 -3.23
CA LEU A 59 -10.00 11.03 -4.39
C LEU A 59 -10.75 12.31 -4.02
N GLN A 60 -11.42 12.33 -2.87
CA GLN A 60 -12.05 13.55 -2.33
C GLN A 60 -11.01 14.64 -2.04
N ALA A 61 -9.86 14.28 -1.45
CA ALA A 61 -8.76 15.19 -1.21
C ALA A 61 -8.20 15.75 -2.52
N ALA A 62 -7.98 14.91 -3.53
CA ALA A 62 -7.51 15.32 -4.85
C ALA A 62 -8.50 16.30 -5.52
N ARG A 63 -9.80 15.97 -5.52
CA ARG A 63 -10.87 16.86 -6.02
C ARG A 63 -10.81 18.23 -5.37
N ARG A 64 -10.65 18.26 -4.03
CA ARG A 64 -10.56 19.51 -3.27
C ARG A 64 -9.30 20.31 -3.62
N ILE A 65 -8.14 19.65 -3.68
CA ILE A 65 -6.86 20.29 -4.02
C ILE A 65 -6.96 20.96 -5.40
N ILE A 66 -7.56 20.28 -6.36
CA ILE A 66 -7.73 20.77 -7.72
C ILE A 66 -8.73 21.93 -7.77
N GLY A 67 -9.91 21.77 -7.16
CA GLY A 67 -10.99 22.76 -7.17
C GLY A 67 -10.65 24.06 -6.43
N GLU A 68 -9.89 23.97 -5.33
CA GLU A 68 -9.43 25.13 -4.54
C GLU A 68 -8.02 25.61 -4.94
N ASN A 69 -7.41 25.02 -5.97
CA ASN A 69 -6.06 25.36 -6.46
C ASN A 69 -4.96 25.31 -5.37
N LEU A 70 -4.98 24.28 -4.51
CA LEU A 70 -4.12 24.12 -3.34
C LEU A 70 -2.74 23.49 -3.65
N PHE A 71 -2.32 23.45 -4.90
CA PHE A 71 -1.10 22.75 -5.34
C PHE A 71 0.19 23.24 -4.64
N ASP A 72 0.26 24.52 -4.28
CA ASP A 72 1.41 25.08 -3.55
C ASP A 72 1.60 24.46 -2.15
N ARG A 73 0.50 24.04 -1.49
CA ARG A 73 0.56 23.34 -0.20
C ARG A 73 1.23 21.98 -0.32
N LEU A 74 1.14 21.35 -1.50
CA LEU A 74 1.81 20.09 -1.83
C LEU A 74 3.19 20.31 -2.46
N LYS A 75 3.64 21.57 -2.57
CA LYS A 75 4.92 21.93 -3.20
C LYS A 75 5.06 21.43 -4.64
N ILE A 76 3.94 21.32 -5.35
CA ILE A 76 3.92 20.97 -6.77
C ILE A 76 4.27 22.24 -7.59
N PRO A 77 5.30 22.21 -8.45
CA PRO A 77 5.67 23.38 -9.25
C PRO A 77 4.54 23.84 -10.20
N PRO A 78 4.33 25.17 -10.39
CA PRO A 78 3.27 25.72 -11.23
C PRO A 78 3.19 25.18 -12.66
N ALA A 79 4.34 24.78 -13.22
CA ALA A 79 4.42 24.19 -14.56
C ALA A 79 3.60 22.89 -14.72
N PHE A 80 3.34 22.15 -13.63
CA PHE A 80 2.58 20.89 -13.67
C PHE A 80 1.08 21.06 -13.40
N TRP A 81 0.63 22.22 -12.90
CA TRP A 81 -0.78 22.39 -12.51
C TRP A 81 -1.75 22.20 -13.67
N PRO A 82 -1.49 22.71 -14.90
CA PRO A 82 -2.38 22.46 -16.03
C PRO A 82 -2.49 20.96 -16.38
N LEU A 83 -1.38 20.22 -16.33
CA LEU A 83 -1.35 18.79 -16.63
C LEU A 83 -2.20 17.98 -15.64
N ILE A 84 -2.11 18.30 -14.36
CA ILE A 84 -2.92 17.65 -13.32
C ILE A 84 -4.41 17.91 -13.55
N LYS A 85 -4.79 19.16 -13.85
CA LYS A 85 -6.18 19.54 -14.14
C LYS A 85 -6.72 18.79 -15.36
N THR A 86 -5.96 18.78 -16.46
CA THR A 86 -6.35 18.07 -17.68
C THR A 86 -6.48 16.57 -17.47
N SER A 87 -5.59 15.94 -16.71
CA SER A 87 -5.68 14.52 -16.39
C SER A 87 -6.92 14.20 -15.55
N TRP A 88 -7.22 15.05 -14.56
CA TRP A 88 -8.43 14.93 -13.73
C TRP A 88 -9.73 15.10 -14.53
N GLU A 89 -9.80 16.10 -15.42
CA GLU A 89 -10.96 16.33 -16.29
C GLU A 89 -11.20 15.19 -17.28
N ARG A 90 -10.14 14.49 -17.69
CA ARG A 90 -10.21 13.30 -18.56
C ARG A 90 -10.54 12.02 -17.81
N GLU A 91 -10.64 12.08 -16.48
CA GLU A 91 -10.82 10.91 -15.60
C GLU A 91 -9.78 9.82 -15.88
N ASP A 92 -8.51 10.22 -16.08
CA ASP A 92 -7.44 9.26 -16.32
C ASP A 92 -7.37 8.23 -15.18
N MET A 93 -7.38 6.95 -15.56
CA MET A 93 -7.50 5.83 -14.63
C MET A 93 -6.20 5.60 -13.84
N SER A 94 -6.35 5.40 -12.53
CA SER A 94 -5.29 4.83 -11.69
C SER A 94 -5.26 3.31 -11.86
N ILE A 95 -4.09 2.75 -12.16
CA ILE A 95 -3.94 1.30 -12.42
C ILE A 95 -3.69 0.52 -11.13
N TYR A 96 -2.91 1.11 -10.21
CA TYR A 96 -2.46 0.45 -8.99
C TYR A 96 -2.06 1.49 -7.94
N GLY A 97 -2.29 1.16 -6.67
CA GLY A 97 -1.84 1.91 -5.50
C GLY A 97 -1.55 0.96 -4.34
N ARG A 98 -0.74 1.39 -3.37
CA ARG A 98 -0.36 0.59 -2.20
C ARG A 98 -0.48 1.43 -0.93
N PHE A 99 -1.36 1.03 -0.03
CA PHE A 99 -1.44 1.63 1.30
C PHE A 99 -0.47 0.94 2.26
N ASP A 100 0.26 1.75 3.02
CA ASP A 100 1.03 1.27 4.16
C ASP A 100 0.25 1.57 5.44
N LEU A 101 -0.18 0.51 6.11
CA LEU A 101 -1.08 0.57 7.26
C LEU A 101 -0.42 0.00 8.51
N TRP A 102 -0.67 0.65 9.64
CA TRP A 102 -0.54 0.02 10.95
C TRP A 102 -1.80 -0.74 11.29
N TYR A 103 -1.67 -1.99 11.70
CA TYR A 103 -2.79 -2.82 12.12
C TYR A 103 -2.36 -3.84 13.18
N ASP A 104 -3.09 -3.86 14.30
CA ASP A 104 -2.81 -4.76 15.43
C ASP A 104 -3.71 -6.02 15.44
N GLY A 105 -4.69 -6.10 14.53
CA GLY A 105 -5.63 -7.21 14.47
C GLY A 105 -6.91 -7.04 15.29
N GLY A 106 -7.04 -5.97 16.09
CA GLY A 106 -8.20 -5.71 16.94
C GLY A 106 -8.84 -4.33 16.73
N ASN A 107 -8.03 -3.33 16.40
CA ASN A 107 -8.47 -1.96 16.17
C ASN A 107 -8.50 -1.62 14.66
N PRO A 108 -9.31 -0.63 14.23
CA PRO A 108 -9.29 -0.17 12.84
C PRO A 108 -7.87 0.25 12.40
N PRO A 109 -7.43 -0.11 11.18
CA PRO A 109 -6.09 0.20 10.70
C PRO A 109 -5.85 1.71 10.63
N LYS A 110 -4.60 2.12 10.78
CA LYS A 110 -4.17 3.52 10.67
C LYS A 110 -3.24 3.70 9.48
N LEU A 111 -3.51 4.72 8.68
CA LEU A 111 -2.74 5.05 7.49
C LEU A 111 -1.40 5.70 7.88
N TYR A 112 -0.30 5.16 7.35
CA TYR A 112 0.99 5.85 7.33
C TYR A 112 1.17 6.62 6.02
N GLU A 113 1.12 5.91 4.89
CA GLU A 113 1.28 6.50 3.56
C GLU A 113 0.48 5.75 2.49
N TYR A 114 0.26 6.44 1.37
CA TYR A 114 -0.38 5.94 0.17
C TYR A 114 0.38 6.40 -1.07
#